data_AF-A0A0E3QUT2-F1
#
_entry.id   AF-A0A0E3QUT2-F1
#
_cell.length_a   1.000
_cell.length_b   1.000
_cell.length_c   1.000
_cell.angle_alpha   90.00
_cell.angle_beta   90.00
_cell.angle_gamma   90.00
#
_symmetry.space_group_name_H-M   'P 1'
#
loop_
_entity.id
_entity.type
_entity.pdbx_description
1 polymer ?
#
loop_
_entity_poly.entity_id
_entity_poly.type
_entity_poly.pdbx_seq_one_letter_code
_entity_poly.pdbx_strand_id
1 'polypeptide(L)'
;MYKLGAKKFLNYLSEELEQPGIRKLAESLKINRGVVTRKLPEDILTEEEVAYLIDTATGTKNRAIIAVLYESGGRLGKLIPYRVKDVNFNSHSCKLTFPKGKTGARAIQLV
;
A
#
# COMPACT_ATOMS: atom_id res chain seq x y z
N MET A 1 -16.18 5.24 5.32
CA MET A 1 -15.85 4.75 3.96
C MET A 1 -17.06 4.70 3.03
N TYR A 2 -18.20 4.15 3.47
CA TYR A 2 -19.41 3.97 2.65
C TYR A 2 -20.03 5.24 2.06
N LYS A 3 -20.13 6.35 2.83
CA LYS A 3 -20.76 7.60 2.34
C LYS A 3 -20.05 8.21 1.13
N LEU A 4 -18.72 8.12 1.06
CA LEU A 4 -17.94 8.65 -0.06
C LEU A 4 -18.14 7.81 -1.32
N GLY A 5 -18.20 6.48 -1.17
CA GLY A 5 -18.53 5.58 -2.27
C GLY A 5 -19.94 5.83 -2.81
N ALA A 6 -20.93 5.91 -1.92
CA ALA A 6 -22.31 6.23 -2.28
C ALA A 6 -22.43 7.59 -3.00
N LYS A 7 -21.75 8.63 -2.49
CA LYS A 7 -21.74 9.95 -3.15
C LYS A 7 -21.15 9.89 -4.57
N LYS A 8 -20.05 9.15 -4.76
CA LYS A 8 -19.47 8.94 -6.10
C LYS A 8 -20.41 8.19 -7.03
N PHE A 9 -21.06 7.14 -6.52
CA PHE A 9 -22.03 6.35 -7.29
C PHE A 9 -23.26 7.16 -7.70
N LEU A 10 -23.81 7.98 -6.80
CA LEU A 10 -24.94 8.85 -7.11
C LEU A 10 -24.58 9.95 -8.12
N ASN A 11 -23.35 10.50 -8.04
CA ASN A 11 -22.87 11.43 -9.08
C ASN A 11 -22.80 10.73 -10.44
N TYR A 12 -22.23 9.53 -10.50
CA TYR A 12 -22.18 8.72 -11.72
C TYR A 12 -23.59 8.43 -12.27
N LEU A 13 -24.53 8.00 -11.42
CA LEU A 13 -25.93 7.75 -11.84
C LEU A 13 -26.65 9.01 -12.31
N SER A 14 -26.37 10.16 -11.71
CA SER A 14 -26.95 11.43 -12.15
C SER A 14 -26.53 11.83 -13.55
N GLU A 15 -25.29 11.49 -13.94
CA GLU A 15 -24.74 11.71 -15.27
C GLU A 15 -25.32 10.70 -16.27
N GLU A 16 -25.31 9.41 -15.91
CA GLU A 16 -25.80 8.32 -16.77
C GLU A 16 -27.30 8.42 -17.07
N LEU A 17 -28.11 8.84 -16.10
CA LEU A 17 -29.58 8.94 -16.24
C LEU A 17 -30.07 10.33 -16.64
N GLU A 18 -29.16 11.30 -16.82
CA GLU A 18 -29.48 12.71 -17.08
C GLU A 18 -30.48 13.33 -16.08
N GLN A 19 -30.48 12.83 -14.83
CA GLN A 19 -31.40 13.25 -13.78
C GLN A 19 -30.69 14.11 -12.72
N PRO A 20 -30.71 15.45 -12.84
CA PRO A 20 -30.03 16.34 -11.89
C PRO A 20 -30.59 16.27 -10.46
N GLY A 21 -31.77 15.69 -10.25
CA GLY A 21 -32.32 15.41 -8.93
C GLY A 21 -31.45 14.45 -8.10
N ILE A 22 -30.78 13.49 -8.75
CA ILE A 22 -29.89 12.53 -8.08
C ILE A 22 -28.62 13.22 -7.58
N ARG A 23 -28.10 14.20 -8.33
CA ARG A 23 -26.98 15.04 -7.90
C ARG A 23 -27.28 15.80 -6.61
N LYS A 24 -28.49 16.34 -6.45
CA LYS A 24 -28.89 17.01 -5.19
C LYS A 24 -28.84 16.07 -3.98
N LEU A 25 -29.20 14.80 -4.18
CA LEU A 25 -29.06 13.77 -3.15
C LEU A 25 -27.59 13.44 -2.84
N ALA A 26 -26.72 13.38 -3.85
CA ALA A 26 -25.29 13.19 -3.64
C ALA A 26 -24.66 14.37 -2.88
N GLU A 27 -25.09 15.59 -3.15
CA GLU A 27 -24.62 16.81 -2.49
C GLU A 27 -25.03 16.86 -1.01
N SER A 28 -26.25 16.42 -0.67
CA SER A 28 -26.75 16.39 0.71
C SER A 28 -26.03 15.39 1.62
N LEU A 29 -25.30 14.41 1.05
CA LEU A 29 -24.47 13.48 1.80
C LEU A 29 -23.26 14.20 2.44
N LYS A 30 -23.35 14.43 3.75
CA LYS A 30 -22.24 14.92 4.57
C LYS A 30 -21.14 13.87 4.68
N ILE A 31 -19.97 14.18 4.12
CA ILE A 31 -18.77 13.34 4.19
C ILE A 31 -17.93 13.78 5.38
N ASN A 32 -18.03 13.04 6.48
CA ASN A 32 -17.13 13.21 7.61
C ASN A 32 -15.79 12.57 7.25
N ARG A 33 -14.75 13.38 7.08
CA ARG A 33 -13.37 12.89 7.02
C ARG A 33 -12.95 12.65 8.47
N GLY A 34 -12.65 11.40 8.81
CA GLY A 34 -12.07 11.09 10.12
C GLY A 34 -10.75 11.83 10.29
N VAL A 35 -10.36 12.07 11.54
CA VAL A 35 -9.03 12.58 11.86
C VAL A 35 -8.00 11.60 11.32
N VAL A 36 -7.10 12.09 10.47
CA VAL A 36 -5.98 11.27 9.98
C VAL A 36 -4.94 11.26 11.09
N THR A 37 -4.90 10.18 11.86
CA THR A 37 -3.81 9.93 12.79
C THR A 37 -2.55 9.73 11.97
N ARG A 38 -1.60 10.66 12.07
CA ARG A 38 -0.27 10.48 11.51
C ARG A 38 0.55 9.71 12.54
N LYS A 39 1.32 8.73 12.06
CA LYS A 39 2.36 8.12 12.88
C LYS A 39 3.39 9.18 13.22
N LEU A 40 3.77 9.26 14.49
CA LEU A 40 4.90 10.05 14.93
C LEU A 40 6.20 9.28 14.65
N PRO A 41 7.37 9.96 14.65
CA PRO A 41 8.65 9.28 14.50
C PRO A 41 8.86 8.16 15.51
N GLU A 42 8.34 8.32 16.74
CA GLU A 42 8.45 7.31 17.80
C GLU A 42 7.55 6.07 17.55
N ASP A 43 6.60 6.15 16.61
CA ASP A 43 5.78 5.01 16.17
C ASP A 43 6.44 4.19 15.03
N ILE A 44 7.65 4.58 14.61
CA ILE A 44 8.45 3.92 13.58
C ILE A 44 9.51 3.06 14.27
N LEU A 45 9.61 1.80 13.85
CA LEU A 45 10.56 0.86 14.41
C LEU A 45 12.00 1.31 14.14
N THR A 46 12.87 1.14 15.13
CA THR A 46 14.33 1.35 14.97
C THR A 46 14.97 0.19 14.21
N GLU A 47 16.21 0.37 13.77
CA GLU A 47 16.95 -0.68 13.06
C GLU A 47 17.16 -1.92 13.94
N GLU A 48 17.43 -1.71 15.23
CA GLU A 48 17.63 -2.77 16.22
C GLU A 48 16.34 -3.56 16.45
N GLU A 49 15.20 -2.87 16.54
CA GLU A 49 13.89 -3.52 16.68
C GLU A 49 13.56 -4.37 15.45
N VAL A 50 13.89 -3.87 14.24
CA VAL A 50 13.70 -4.62 13.00
C VAL A 50 14.62 -5.84 12.95
N ALA A 51 15.90 -5.69 13.32
CA ALA A 51 16.84 -6.81 13.39
C ALA A 51 16.35 -7.90 14.36
N TYR A 52 15.84 -7.48 15.53
CA TYR A 52 15.25 -8.39 16.50
C TYR A 52 14.01 -9.13 15.95
N LEU A 53 13.14 -8.43 15.22
CA LEU A 53 11.99 -9.06 14.55
C LEU A 53 12.41 -10.08 13.49
N ILE A 54 13.48 -9.80 12.74
CA ILE A 54 14.01 -10.74 11.75
C ILE A 54 14.59 -11.99 12.44
N ASP A 55 15.35 -11.83 13.53
CA ASP A 55 15.97 -12.95 14.23
C ASP A 55 14.92 -13.88 14.88
N THR A 56 13.93 -13.27 15.53
CA THR A 56 12.87 -14.00 16.25
C THR A 56 11.77 -14.57 15.34
N ALA A 57 11.62 -14.08 14.12
CA ALA A 57 10.60 -14.56 13.20
C ALA A 57 10.80 -16.04 12.82
N THR A 58 9.70 -16.78 12.82
CA THR A 58 9.69 -18.22 12.54
C THR A 58 9.81 -18.51 11.05
N GLY A 59 10.86 -19.23 10.67
CA GLY A 59 11.10 -19.70 9.30
C GLY A 59 11.65 -18.63 8.35
N THR A 60 12.47 -19.09 7.40
CA THR A 60 13.22 -18.23 6.46
C THR A 60 12.33 -17.30 5.65
N LYS A 61 11.11 -17.73 5.31
CA LYS A 61 10.13 -16.93 4.57
C LYS A 61 9.72 -15.66 5.32
N ASN A 62 9.39 -15.78 6.61
CA ASN A 62 8.90 -14.64 7.39
C ASN A 62 10.03 -13.64 7.63
N ARG A 63 11.24 -14.15 7.92
CA ARG A 63 12.47 -13.34 8.03
C ARG A 63 12.71 -12.52 6.77
N ALA A 64 12.66 -13.17 5.59
CA ALA A 64 12.83 -12.50 4.31
C ALA A 64 11.74 -11.44 4.04
N ILE A 65 10.48 -11.70 4.40
CA ILE A 65 9.39 -10.73 4.22
C ILE A 65 9.65 -9.47 5.06
N ILE A 66 10.05 -9.62 6.32
CA ILE A 66 10.34 -8.48 7.21
C ILE A 66 11.51 -7.67 6.66
N ALA A 67 12.63 -8.34 6.33
CA ALA A 67 13.81 -7.68 5.78
C ALA A 67 13.51 -6.90 4.49
N VAL A 68 12.79 -7.54 3.55
CA VAL A 68 12.43 -6.88 2.28
C VAL A 68 11.45 -5.73 2.49
N LEU A 69 10.50 -5.83 3.43
CA LEU A 69 9.58 -4.73 3.74
C LEU A 69 10.33 -3.51 4.27
N TYR A 70 11.27 -3.74 5.20
CA TYR A 70 12.09 -2.70 5.79
C TYR A 70 12.92 -1.98 4.72
N GLU A 71 13.74 -2.73 3.98
CA GLU A 71 14.63 -2.19 2.94
C GLU A 71 13.86 -1.50 1.79
N SER A 72 12.75 -2.10 1.34
CA SER A 72 12.04 -1.58 0.16
C SER A 72 11.06 -0.44 0.44
N GLY A 73 10.74 -0.18 1.72
CA GLY A 73 9.60 0.67 2.11
C GLY A 73 8.29 0.23 1.45
N GLY A 74 8.19 -1.06 1.10
CA GLY A 74 7.13 -1.62 0.28
C GLY A 74 5.81 -1.73 1.04
N ARG A 75 4.68 -1.65 0.32
CA ARG A 75 3.38 -2.03 0.89
C ARG A 75 3.27 -3.55 0.85
N LEU A 76 2.96 -4.19 1.97
CA LEU A 76 2.82 -5.66 2.07
C LEU A 76 1.93 -6.26 0.97
N GLY A 77 0.79 -5.63 0.66
CA GLY A 77 -0.11 -6.11 -0.41
C GLY A 77 0.49 -6.05 -1.82
N LYS A 78 1.60 -5.31 -2.00
CA LYS A 78 2.41 -5.36 -3.23
C LYS A 78 3.48 -6.44 -3.19
N LEU A 79 3.86 -6.96 -2.03
CA LEU A 79 4.91 -7.99 -1.87
C LEU A 79 4.46 -9.42 -2.17
N ILE A 80 3.19 -9.71 -1.92
CA ILE A 80 2.58 -11.03 -2.13
C ILE A 80 2.66 -11.56 -3.59
N PRO A 81 2.44 -10.75 -4.66
CA PRO A 81 2.41 -11.27 -6.03
C PRO A 81 3.80 -11.48 -6.69
N TYR A 82 4.92 -11.27 -5.99
CA TYR A 82 6.26 -11.39 -6.61
C TYR A 82 6.63 -12.83 -6.95
N ARG A 83 7.38 -12.96 -8.05
CA ARG A 83 7.91 -14.23 -8.52
C ARG A 83 9.42 -14.21 -8.46
N VAL A 84 10.03 -15.40 -8.43
CA VAL A 84 11.50 -15.56 -8.43
C VAL A 84 12.17 -14.79 -9.58
N LYS A 85 11.55 -14.74 -10.77
CA LYS A 85 12.07 -14.00 -11.93
C LYS A 85 12.15 -12.47 -11.75
N ASP A 86 11.45 -11.93 -10.76
CA ASP A 86 11.42 -10.48 -10.50
C ASP A 86 12.59 -10.06 -9.59
N VAL A 87 13.38 -11.02 -9.11
CA VAL A 87 14.50 -10.86 -8.18
C VAL A 87 15.80 -11.17 -8.93
N ASN A 88 16.71 -10.19 -8.98
CA ASN A 88 18.05 -10.38 -9.56
C ASN A 88 19.11 -10.14 -8.50
N PHE A 89 19.84 -11.18 -8.14
CA PHE A 89 20.94 -11.10 -7.18
C PHE A 89 22.23 -10.64 -7.86
N ASN A 90 22.87 -9.63 -7.28
CA ASN A 90 24.20 -9.16 -7.63
C ASN A 90 25.17 -9.55 -6.50
N SER A 91 26.47 -9.29 -6.69
CA SER A 91 27.52 -9.67 -5.73
C SER A 91 27.39 -9.05 -4.33
N HIS A 92 26.77 -7.87 -4.21
CA HIS A 92 26.62 -7.16 -2.93
C HIS A 92 25.20 -6.63 -2.68
N SER A 93 24.23 -7.00 -3.50
CA SER A 93 22.89 -6.43 -3.41
C SER A 93 21.89 -7.23 -4.24
N CYS A 94 20.60 -6.94 -4.05
CA CYS A 94 19.53 -7.59 -4.76
C CYS A 94 18.59 -6.58 -5.42
N LYS A 95 18.39 -6.70 -6.73
CA LYS A 95 17.44 -5.87 -7.47
C LYS A 95 16.06 -6.53 -7.47
N LEU A 96 15.12 -5.93 -6.77
CA LEU A 96 13.72 -6.34 -6.75
C LEU A 96 12.90 -5.47 -7.72
N THR A 97 12.31 -6.10 -8.73
CA THR A 97 11.49 -5.42 -9.74
C THR A 97 10.01 -5.57 -9.43
N PHE A 98 9.30 -4.45 -9.45
CA PHE A 98 7.86 -4.33 -9.25
C PHE A 98 7.21 -4.12 -10.64
N PRO A 99 6.79 -5.18 -11.35
CA PRO A 99 6.33 -5.04 -12.73
C PRO A 99 4.98 -4.32 -12.86
N LYS A 100 4.14 -4.32 -11.82
CA LYS A 100 2.80 -3.69 -11.82
C LYS A 100 2.56 -2.82 -10.58
N GLY A 101 2.67 -1.50 -10.75
CA GLY A 101 2.30 -0.50 -9.76
C GLY A 101 1.10 0.34 -10.20
N LYS A 102 0.50 1.09 -9.26
CA LYS A 102 -0.52 2.11 -9.59
C LYS A 102 0.05 3.18 -10.53
N THR A 103 1.35 3.43 -10.43
CA THR A 103 2.11 4.46 -11.16
C THR A 103 3.09 3.86 -12.18
N GLY A 104 2.90 2.59 -12.58
CA GLY A 104 3.82 1.89 -13.49
C GLY A 104 4.81 0.96 -12.78
N ALA A 105 5.73 0.41 -13.55
CA ALA A 105 6.77 -0.48 -13.04
C ALA A 105 7.87 0.31 -12.32
N ARG A 106 8.46 -0.28 -11.28
CA ARG A 106 9.61 0.29 -10.56
C ARG A 106 10.58 -0.81 -10.19
N ALA A 107 11.85 -0.50 -9.99
CA ALA A 107 12.83 -1.41 -9.41
C ALA A 107 13.47 -0.77 -8.19
N ILE A 108 13.81 -1.58 -7.19
CA ILE A 108 14.47 -1.15 -5.96
C ILE A 108 15.69 -2.04 -5.76
N GLN A 109 16.78 -1.43 -5.33
CA GLN A 109 17.96 -2.14 -4.88
C GLN A 109 17.84 -2.36 -3.37
N LEU A 110 18.01 -3.60 -2.93
CA LEU A 110 18.09 -4.01 -1.53
C LEU A 110 19.57 -4.29 -1.22
N VAL A 111 20.06 -3.84 -0.07
CA VAL A 111 21.45 -4.02 0.37
C VAL A 111 21.50 -4.87 1.63
#